data_AF-A0A535IGA7-F1
#
_entry.id   AF-A0A535IGA7-F1
#
_cell.length_a   1.000
_cell.length_b   1.000
_cell.length_c   1.000
_cell.angle_alpha   90.00
_cell.angle_beta   90.00
_cell.angle_gamma   90.00
#
_symmetry.space_group_name_H-M   'P 1'
#
loop_
_entity.id
_entity.type
_entity.pdbx_description
1 polymer ?
#
loop_
_entity_poly.entity_id
_entity_poly.type
_entity_poly.pdbx_seq_one_letter_code
_entity_poly.pdbx_strand_id
1 'polypeptide(L)'
;YVGLLPLLLVGVALARRQASIVWFFGLLALVALLLSFGDASFVYSLFYLLAPGFALVRDQERAALLWSFALAMLAALGATRLRHETGDGLRSSVFAGLLLVLLVLIAFAYIGALASESAGVEVNLFPGALRQLVPDFFLVLGAWAFWRARAWLASGTLALVALQLCSVNGAYNFQKQTPPEYFPATSLTRALSAEQATQPPSRVSSEGLLPGAHNAGATYGFEDISGNDPLRLQSFADFEAQVNEQHRLELLNVSAVITKRALAPEQFVAVASEGDVHLYRFNRAQPRAWLVHTVRVVAPEQTWAALNADDFDPASTVVLNTALPLAPGPAGDDALSIEQRTSGRLGIRTRSAANALLVVSEISYPGWKASVDGQPAALLPADGVLMAVALSGGEHLVILTFDPDLVKIGAVVSVASTLLCAAALLWARSRDRQRAS
;
A
#
# COMPACT_ATOMS: atom_id res chain seq x y z
N TYR A 1 16.56 9.83 10.11
CA TYR A 1 17.44 10.75 10.87
C TYR A 1 18.11 9.94 11.98
N VAL A 2 19.44 10.00 12.10
CA VAL A 2 20.22 9.22 13.10
C VAL A 2 20.76 10.10 14.24
N GLY A 3 20.71 11.44 14.11
CA GLY A 3 21.18 12.38 15.12
C GLY A 3 22.70 12.45 15.27
N LEU A 4 23.19 13.54 15.85
CA LEU A 4 24.65 13.75 16.02
C LEU A 4 25.24 12.83 17.10
N LEU A 5 24.53 12.66 18.23
CA LEU A 5 25.01 11.81 19.33
C LEU A 5 25.22 10.35 18.90
N PRO A 6 24.26 9.67 18.23
CA PRO A 6 24.49 8.31 17.74
C PRO A 6 25.64 8.21 16.73
N LEU A 7 25.83 9.18 15.82
CA LEU A 7 26.97 9.18 14.89
C LEU A 7 28.32 9.24 15.61
N LEU A 8 28.41 9.98 16.71
CA LEU A 8 29.63 10.05 17.52
C LEU A 8 29.89 8.74 18.25
N LEU A 9 28.85 8.13 18.81
CA LEU A 9 28.94 6.81 19.43
C LEU A 9 29.33 5.74 18.40
N VAL A 10 28.85 5.82 17.17
CA VAL A 10 29.32 4.99 16.05
C VAL A 10 30.82 5.19 15.83
N GLY A 11 31.31 6.43 15.84
CA GLY A 11 32.75 6.72 15.78
C GLY A 11 33.56 6.02 16.88
N VAL A 12 33.07 6.05 18.13
CA VAL A 12 33.68 5.31 19.26
C VAL A 12 33.67 3.80 19.03
N ALA A 13 32.58 3.26 18.46
CA ALA A 13 32.48 1.85 18.10
C ALA A 13 33.47 1.46 16.99
N LEU A 14 33.78 2.35 16.05
CA LEU A 14 34.70 2.10 14.95
C LEU A 14 36.18 2.32 15.32
N ALA A 15 36.47 3.19 16.30
CA ALA A 15 37.84 3.59 16.67
C ALA A 15 38.73 2.45 17.20
N ARG A 16 38.15 1.32 17.63
CA ARG A 16 38.91 0.13 18.03
C ARG A 16 38.53 -1.06 17.14
N ARG A 17 39.51 -1.52 16.37
CA ARG A 17 39.46 -2.79 15.62
C ARG A 17 39.38 -3.92 16.63
N GLN A 18 38.30 -4.72 16.66
CA GLN A 18 38.38 -6.14 17.08
C GLN A 18 37.07 -6.94 17.19
N ALA A 19 35.87 -6.37 17.03
CA ALA A 19 34.65 -7.18 17.14
C ALA A 19 34.02 -7.44 15.76
N SER A 20 33.84 -8.71 15.38
CA SER A 20 33.16 -9.13 14.14
C SER A 20 31.79 -8.47 13.96
N ILE A 21 31.09 -8.21 15.07
CA ILE A 21 29.80 -7.52 15.10
C ILE A 21 29.87 -6.05 14.62
N VAL A 22 30.98 -5.34 14.88
CA VAL A 22 31.17 -3.97 14.42
C VAL A 22 31.36 -3.95 12.90
N TRP A 23 32.10 -4.91 12.35
CA TRP A 23 32.24 -5.07 10.89
C TRP A 23 30.93 -5.42 10.22
N PHE A 24 30.15 -6.34 10.81
CA PHE A 24 28.85 -6.71 10.28
C PHE A 24 27.92 -5.50 10.16
N PHE A 25 27.72 -4.74 11.26
CA PHE A 25 26.85 -3.56 11.21
C PHE A 25 27.45 -2.41 10.40
N GLY A 26 28.77 -2.25 10.38
CA GLY A 26 29.45 -1.26 9.53
C GLY A 26 29.25 -1.54 8.04
N LEU A 27 29.40 -2.79 7.62
CA LEU A 27 29.15 -3.22 6.25
C LEU A 27 27.65 -3.09 5.90
N LEU A 28 26.76 -3.53 6.81
CA LEU A 28 25.31 -3.39 6.61
C LEU A 28 24.93 -1.92 6.44
N ALA A 29 25.46 -1.02 7.27
CA ALA A 29 25.22 0.41 7.15
C ALA A 29 25.70 0.93 5.78
N LEU A 30 26.95 0.64 5.41
CA LEU A 30 27.51 1.11 4.15
C LEU A 30 26.71 0.60 2.93
N VAL A 31 26.43 -0.71 2.88
CA VAL A 31 25.65 -1.30 1.79
C VAL A 31 24.24 -0.72 1.75
N ALA A 32 23.55 -0.61 2.89
CA ALA A 32 22.21 -0.04 2.96
C ALA A 32 22.16 1.42 2.50
N LEU A 33 23.16 2.23 2.88
CA LEU A 33 23.27 3.62 2.42
C LEU A 33 23.50 3.67 0.91
N LEU A 34 24.42 2.86 0.39
CA LEU A 34 24.68 2.79 -1.05
C LEU A 34 23.47 2.28 -1.83
N LEU A 35 22.70 1.34 -1.30
CA LEU A 35 21.44 0.89 -1.91
C LEU A 35 20.37 1.99 -1.89
N SER A 36 20.32 2.80 -0.82
CA SER A 36 19.31 3.87 -0.69
C SER A 36 19.43 4.97 -1.74
N PHE A 37 20.57 5.09 -2.42
CA PHE A 37 20.77 6.03 -3.51
C PHE A 37 20.23 5.53 -4.87
N GLY A 38 19.78 4.29 -4.98
CA GLY A 38 19.22 3.75 -6.22
C GLY A 38 20.20 3.79 -7.38
N ASP A 39 19.72 4.19 -8.55
CA ASP A 39 20.50 4.26 -9.79
C ASP A 39 21.72 5.19 -9.72
N ALA A 40 21.80 6.08 -8.72
CA ALA A 40 23.01 6.87 -8.45
C ALA A 40 24.16 6.06 -7.82
N SER A 41 23.95 4.77 -7.53
CA SER A 41 24.93 3.88 -6.89
C SER A 41 25.06 2.55 -7.62
N PHE A 42 26.30 2.17 -7.95
CA PHE A 42 26.59 0.91 -8.62
C PHE A 42 26.16 -0.34 -7.80
N VAL A 43 26.09 -0.21 -6.46
CA VAL A 43 25.67 -1.30 -5.57
C VAL A 43 24.20 -1.64 -5.80
N TYR A 44 23.37 -0.64 -6.04
CA TYR A 44 21.96 -0.86 -6.38
C TYR A 44 21.83 -1.63 -7.69
N SER A 45 22.54 -1.21 -8.74
CA SER A 45 22.52 -1.92 -10.04
C SER A 45 22.97 -3.37 -9.91
N LEU A 46 23.98 -3.65 -9.08
CA LEU A 46 24.45 -5.01 -8.81
C LEU A 46 23.35 -5.86 -8.16
N PHE A 47 22.68 -5.33 -7.14
CA PHE A 47 21.59 -6.03 -6.47
C PHE A 47 20.38 -6.19 -7.39
N TYR A 48 20.00 -5.17 -8.14
CA TYR A 48 18.91 -5.21 -9.10
C TYR A 48 19.10 -6.34 -10.14
N LEU A 49 20.32 -6.49 -10.66
CA LEU A 49 20.63 -7.49 -11.69
C LEU A 49 20.88 -8.89 -11.13
N LEU A 50 21.52 -9.01 -9.96
CA LEU A 50 22.04 -10.29 -9.48
C LEU A 50 21.32 -10.83 -8.24
N ALA A 51 20.74 -9.98 -7.38
CA ALA A 51 20.10 -10.42 -6.15
C ALA A 51 18.69 -10.94 -6.47
N PRO A 52 18.37 -12.21 -6.17
CA PRO A 52 17.07 -12.80 -6.51
C PRO A 52 15.91 -12.00 -5.93
N GLY A 53 14.96 -11.61 -6.78
CA GLY A 53 13.77 -10.86 -6.40
C GLY A 53 14.01 -9.38 -6.06
N PHE A 54 15.26 -8.89 -6.07
CA PHE A 54 15.54 -7.48 -5.75
C PHE A 54 15.02 -6.53 -6.82
N ALA A 55 14.90 -6.99 -8.07
CA ALA A 55 14.25 -6.24 -9.15
C ALA A 55 12.76 -5.91 -8.87
N LEU A 56 12.14 -6.56 -7.89
CA LEU A 56 10.76 -6.30 -7.45
C LEU A 56 10.68 -5.23 -6.34
N VAL A 57 11.81 -4.82 -5.76
CA VAL A 57 11.86 -3.81 -4.70
C VAL A 57 11.57 -2.44 -5.32
N ARG A 58 10.47 -1.83 -4.88
CA ARG A 58 10.14 -0.43 -5.16
C ARG A 58 10.61 0.44 -3.99
N ASP A 59 10.83 1.73 -4.27
CA ASP A 59 11.22 2.73 -3.29
C ASP A 59 12.56 2.39 -2.60
N GLN A 60 13.64 2.38 -3.38
CA GLN A 60 14.99 2.02 -2.93
C GLN A 60 15.46 2.77 -1.68
N GLU A 61 14.97 4.00 -1.47
CA GLU A 61 15.29 4.85 -0.33
C GLU A 61 14.89 4.22 1.00
N ARG A 62 13.95 3.25 0.98
CA ARG A 62 13.58 2.44 2.17
C ARG A 62 14.76 1.64 2.71
N ALA A 63 15.80 1.36 1.92
CA ALA A 63 17.06 0.79 2.42
C ALA A 63 17.70 1.66 3.52
N ALA A 64 17.38 2.97 3.58
CA ALA A 64 17.81 3.85 4.67
C ALA A 64 17.28 3.44 6.06
N LEU A 65 16.26 2.58 6.14
CA LEU A 65 15.82 1.95 7.39
C LEU A 65 16.88 0.98 7.93
N LEU A 66 17.49 0.18 7.05
CA LEU A 66 18.59 -0.72 7.42
C LEU A 66 19.85 0.07 7.83
N TRP A 67 20.13 1.18 7.16
CA TRP A 67 21.16 2.14 7.58
C TRP A 67 20.91 2.64 9.00
N SER A 68 19.69 3.12 9.28
CA SER A 68 19.31 3.66 10.59
C SER A 68 19.40 2.58 11.68
N PHE A 69 18.95 1.35 11.39
CA PHE A 69 19.07 0.21 12.29
C PHE A 69 20.53 -0.15 12.58
N ALA A 70 21.37 -0.25 11.54
CA ALA A 70 22.78 -0.58 11.70
C ALA A 70 23.53 0.48 12.52
N LEU A 71 23.26 1.77 12.29
CA LEU A 71 23.85 2.83 13.08
C LEU A 71 23.36 2.85 14.53
N ALA A 72 22.09 2.50 14.80
CA ALA A 72 21.61 2.36 16.17
C ALA A 72 22.36 1.25 16.93
N MET A 73 22.59 0.11 16.27
CA MET A 73 23.37 -1.00 16.84
C MET A 73 24.83 -0.60 17.10
N LEU A 74 25.47 0.09 16.15
CA LEU A 74 26.83 0.61 16.32
C LEU A 74 26.91 1.66 17.43
N ALA A 75 25.92 2.55 17.53
CA ALA A 75 25.84 3.54 18.60
C ALA A 75 25.71 2.86 19.98
N ALA A 76 24.90 1.79 20.09
CA ALA A 76 24.79 1.02 21.32
C ALA A 76 26.12 0.34 21.72
N LEU A 77 26.86 -0.21 20.75
CA LEU A 77 28.20 -0.75 20.98
C LEU A 77 29.18 0.35 21.42
N GLY A 78 29.13 1.51 20.78
CA GLY A 78 29.92 2.68 21.13
C GLY A 78 29.67 3.16 22.56
N ALA A 79 28.40 3.27 22.95
CA ALA A 79 27.99 3.60 24.30
C ALA A 79 28.48 2.57 25.32
N THR A 80 28.34 1.28 25.00
CA THR A 80 28.81 0.18 25.88
C THR A 80 30.32 0.25 26.10
N ARG A 81 31.11 0.46 25.04
CA ARG A 81 32.58 0.62 25.16
C ARG A 81 32.96 1.86 25.93
N LEU A 82 32.34 2.99 25.62
CA LEU A 82 32.58 4.22 26.34
C LEU A 82 32.25 4.06 27.84
N ARG A 83 31.32 3.17 28.22
CA ARG A 83 30.98 2.88 29.63
C ARG A 83 31.92 1.89 30.33
N HIS A 84 32.51 0.95 29.62
CA HIS A 84 33.29 -0.13 30.24
C HIS A 84 34.81 -0.03 30.01
N GLU A 85 35.27 0.62 28.94
CA GLU A 85 36.67 0.52 28.48
C GLU A 85 37.48 1.81 28.58
N THR A 86 36.86 2.96 28.89
CA THR A 86 37.55 4.25 29.01
C THR A 86 37.59 4.74 30.45
N GLY A 87 38.60 5.54 30.82
CA GLY A 87 38.64 6.19 32.14
C GLY A 87 37.73 7.43 32.20
N ASP A 88 37.27 7.81 33.39
CA ASP A 88 36.34 8.93 33.59
C ASP A 88 36.88 10.28 33.08
N GLY A 89 38.20 10.48 33.10
CA GLY A 89 38.85 11.66 32.53
C GLY A 89 38.64 11.77 31.02
N LEU A 90 38.98 10.71 30.27
CA LEU A 90 38.83 10.67 28.81
C LEU A 90 37.37 10.81 28.39
N ARG A 91 36.45 10.16 29.11
CA ARG A 91 35.00 10.29 28.88
C ARG A 91 34.54 11.74 29.03
N SER A 92 34.94 12.39 30.12
CA SER A 92 34.57 13.78 30.40
C SER A 92 35.11 14.72 29.34
N SER A 93 36.34 14.51 28.86
CA SER A 93 36.91 15.29 27.76
C SER A 93 36.14 15.11 26.45
N VAL A 94 35.69 13.89 26.12
CA VAL A 94 34.87 13.65 24.92
C VAL A 94 33.54 14.41 25.02
N PHE A 95 32.78 14.24 26.10
CA PHE A 95 31.51 14.95 26.27
C PHE A 95 31.67 16.47 26.31
N ALA A 96 32.71 16.98 26.97
CA ALA A 96 33.01 18.42 27.00
C ALA A 96 33.35 18.96 25.61
N GLY A 97 34.15 18.24 24.83
CA GLY A 97 34.46 18.58 23.44
C GLY A 97 33.20 18.61 22.57
N LEU A 98 32.28 17.65 22.76
CA LEU A 98 31.02 17.61 22.03
C LEU A 98 30.09 18.76 22.39
N LEU A 99 29.97 19.09 23.67
CA LEU A 99 29.20 20.24 24.11
C LEU A 99 29.77 21.53 23.53
N LEU A 100 31.10 21.67 23.46
CA LEU A 100 31.75 22.81 22.84
C LEU A 100 31.46 22.89 21.34
N VAL A 101 31.58 21.77 20.60
CA VAL A 101 31.28 21.72 19.17
C VAL A 101 29.81 22.09 18.92
N LEU A 102 28.88 21.51 19.68
CA LEU A 102 27.46 21.85 19.57
C LEU A 102 27.20 23.32 19.90
N LEU A 103 27.84 23.87 20.92
CA LEU A 103 27.72 25.29 21.26
C LEU A 103 28.21 26.18 20.11
N VAL A 104 29.35 25.84 19.49
CA VAL A 104 29.88 26.56 18.32
C VAL A 104 28.92 26.47 17.14
N LEU A 105 28.38 25.28 16.85
CA LEU A 105 27.41 25.09 15.77
C LEU A 105 26.10 25.82 16.04
N ILE A 106 25.62 25.86 17.29
CA ILE A 106 24.44 26.63 17.70
C ILE A 106 24.71 28.12 17.52
N ALA A 107 25.86 28.61 17.98
CA ALA A 107 26.23 30.02 17.82
C ALA A 107 26.32 30.39 16.33
N PHE A 108 26.98 29.56 15.51
CA PHE A 108 27.04 29.73 14.07
C PHE A 108 25.65 29.75 13.44
N ALA A 109 24.79 28.80 13.79
CA ALA A 109 23.43 28.75 13.27
C ALA A 109 22.58 29.94 13.73
N TYR A 110 22.74 30.39 14.97
CA TYR A 110 22.03 31.55 15.50
C TYR A 110 22.45 32.85 14.79
N ILE A 111 23.76 33.07 14.63
CA ILE A 111 24.29 34.21 13.88
C ILE A 111 23.83 34.15 12.42
N GLY A 112 23.89 32.98 11.79
CA GLY A 112 23.40 32.76 10.43
C GLY A 112 21.91 33.05 10.29
N ALA A 113 21.10 32.65 11.28
CA ALA A 113 19.66 32.92 11.30
C ALA A 113 19.37 34.43 11.32
N LEU A 114 20.02 35.17 12.23
CA LEU A 114 19.88 36.62 12.33
C LEU A 114 20.37 37.34 11.07
N ALA A 115 21.52 36.92 10.52
CA ALA A 115 22.07 37.48 9.30
C ALA A 115 21.13 37.26 8.10
N SER A 116 20.61 36.04 7.96
CA SER A 116 19.66 35.67 6.90
C SER A 116 18.34 36.44 7.01
N GLU A 117 17.83 36.67 8.22
CA GLU A 117 16.63 37.49 8.46
C GLU A 117 16.88 38.96 8.10
N SER A 118 18.01 39.53 8.53
CA SER A 118 18.38 40.91 8.22
C SER A 118 18.60 41.17 6.72
N ALA A 119 19.05 40.14 5.99
CA ALA A 119 19.27 40.18 4.55
C ALA A 119 18.00 39.89 3.73
N GLY A 120 16.86 39.60 4.37
CA GLY A 120 15.60 39.31 3.68
C GLY A 120 15.63 38.02 2.85
N VAL A 121 16.46 37.04 3.23
CA VAL A 121 16.54 35.76 2.52
C VAL A 121 15.24 34.98 2.74
N GLU A 122 14.54 34.66 1.65
CA GLU A 122 13.24 33.95 1.71
C GLU A 122 13.34 32.55 2.34
N VAL A 123 14.42 31.81 2.06
CA VAL A 123 14.61 30.44 2.56
C VAL A 123 15.75 30.41 3.58
N ASN A 124 15.39 30.50 4.85
CA ASN A 124 16.35 30.45 5.96
C ASN A 124 16.45 29.04 6.57
N LEU A 125 17.56 28.36 6.31
CA LEU A 125 17.82 27.00 6.82
C LEU A 125 18.24 26.97 8.30
N PHE A 126 18.75 28.09 8.82
CA PHE A 126 19.35 28.15 10.15
C PHE A 126 18.36 27.93 11.32
N PRO A 127 17.11 28.45 11.29
CA PRO A 127 16.09 28.07 12.25
C PRO A 127 15.78 26.56 12.26
N GLY A 128 15.91 25.89 11.11
CA GLY A 128 15.83 24.44 11.03
C GLY A 128 17.00 23.76 11.72
N ALA A 129 18.24 24.25 11.49
CA ALA A 129 19.43 23.74 12.16
C ALA A 129 19.38 23.95 13.69
N LEU A 130 18.90 25.10 14.17
CA LEU A 130 18.74 25.37 15.61
C LEU A 130 17.75 24.41 16.28
N ARG A 131 16.63 24.10 15.60
CA ARG A 131 15.65 23.10 16.07
C ARG A 131 16.25 21.70 16.25
N GLN A 132 17.38 21.40 15.60
CA GLN A 132 18.13 20.15 15.72
C GLN A 132 19.22 20.24 16.80
N LEU A 133 20.07 21.25 16.68
CA LEU A 133 21.30 21.38 17.47
C LEU A 133 21.03 21.67 18.96
N VAL A 134 19.98 22.43 19.28
CA VAL A 134 19.65 22.77 20.67
C VAL A 134 19.18 21.53 21.46
N PRO A 135 18.22 20.72 20.98
CA PRO A 135 17.92 19.44 21.62
C PRO A 135 19.12 18.49 21.70
N ASP A 136 19.96 18.42 20.65
CA ASP A 136 21.19 17.61 20.65
C ASP A 136 22.14 18.04 21.79
N PHE A 137 22.29 19.34 22.04
CA PHE A 137 23.10 19.85 23.16
C PHE A 137 22.58 19.36 24.51
N PHE A 138 21.28 19.47 24.75
CA PHE A 138 20.68 18.99 26.00
C PHE A 138 20.70 17.47 26.12
N LEU A 139 20.66 16.73 25.01
CA LEU A 139 20.84 15.28 24.99
C LEU A 139 22.26 14.86 25.34
N VAL A 140 23.27 15.51 24.78
CA VAL A 140 24.68 15.26 25.12
C VAL A 140 24.94 15.64 26.58
N LEU A 141 24.40 16.76 27.05
CA LEU A 141 24.51 17.20 28.44
C LEU A 141 23.80 16.22 29.39
N GLY A 142 22.59 15.78 29.01
CA GLY A 142 21.81 14.79 29.75
C GLY A 142 22.47 13.43 29.77
N ALA A 143 23.08 12.98 28.68
CA ALA A 143 23.88 11.76 28.63
C ALA A 143 25.12 11.90 29.53
N TRP A 144 25.85 13.01 29.46
CA TRP A 144 26.99 13.27 30.34
C TRP A 144 26.59 13.29 31.83
N ALA A 145 25.45 13.88 32.17
CA ALA A 145 24.92 13.94 33.53
C ALA A 145 24.38 12.59 34.02
N PHE A 146 23.66 11.86 33.16
CA PHE A 146 23.19 10.50 33.43
C PHE A 146 24.36 9.58 33.82
N TRP A 147 25.51 9.75 33.18
CA TRP A 147 26.70 8.96 33.45
C TRP A 147 27.35 9.27 34.80
N ARG A 148 26.99 10.38 35.44
CA ARG A 148 27.46 10.78 36.78
C ARG A 148 26.44 10.57 37.89
N ALA A 149 25.19 10.18 37.60
CA ALA A 149 24.11 10.23 38.59
C ALA A 149 23.00 9.16 38.44
N ARG A 150 22.04 9.17 39.39
CA ARG A 150 21.04 8.11 39.66
C ARG A 150 20.07 7.82 38.50
N ALA A 151 19.48 6.62 38.52
CA ALA A 151 18.60 6.05 37.49
C ALA A 151 17.44 6.95 36.99
N TRP A 152 16.95 7.92 37.78
CA TRP A 152 15.89 8.85 37.34
C TRP A 152 16.34 9.79 36.20
N LEU A 153 17.64 10.07 36.09
CA LEU A 153 18.20 10.83 34.97
C LEU A 153 18.19 10.04 33.67
N ALA A 154 18.18 8.69 33.72
CA ALA A 154 17.99 7.84 32.54
C ALA A 154 16.63 8.08 31.90
N SER A 155 15.59 8.16 32.74
CA SER A 155 14.21 8.46 32.31
C SER A 155 14.13 9.87 31.71
N GLY A 156 14.88 10.83 32.26
CA GLY A 156 15.01 12.18 31.70
C GLY A 156 15.67 12.20 30.31
N THR A 157 16.72 11.40 30.10
CA THR A 157 17.34 11.26 28.77
C THR A 157 16.38 10.65 27.75
N LEU A 158 15.61 9.63 28.14
CA LEU A 158 14.58 9.04 27.26
C LEU A 158 13.49 10.05 26.90
N ALA A 159 13.04 10.87 27.86
CA ALA A 159 12.09 11.95 27.60
C ALA A 159 12.67 13.01 26.65
N LEU A 160 13.96 13.35 26.78
CA LEU A 160 14.64 14.26 25.86
C LEU A 160 14.78 13.66 24.45
N VAL A 161 15.05 12.36 24.32
CA VAL A 161 15.10 11.68 23.01
C VAL A 161 13.72 11.71 22.37
N ALA A 162 12.67 11.39 23.12
CA ALA A 162 11.29 11.46 22.63
C ALA A 162 10.92 12.89 22.22
N LEU A 163 11.25 13.90 23.04
CA LEU A 163 11.01 15.30 22.74
C LEU A 163 11.75 15.74 21.48
N GLN A 164 13.01 15.35 21.30
CA GLN A 164 13.77 15.64 20.09
C GLN A 164 13.13 14.98 18.87
N LEU A 165 12.81 13.68 18.93
CA LEU A 165 12.19 13.00 17.80
C LEU A 165 10.85 13.65 17.44
N CYS A 166 10.05 14.05 18.43
CA CYS A 166 8.80 14.77 18.22
C CYS A 166 9.00 16.20 17.69
N SER A 167 10.01 16.94 18.15
CA SER A 167 10.26 18.31 17.69
C SER A 167 10.80 18.34 16.26
N VAL A 168 11.69 17.42 15.93
CA VAL A 168 12.31 17.27 14.60
C VAL A 168 11.30 16.81 13.58
N ASN A 169 10.54 15.77 13.90
CA ASN A 169 9.57 15.19 12.98
C ASN A 169 8.19 15.86 13.08
N GLY A 170 7.95 16.72 14.07
CA GLY A 170 6.64 17.31 14.33
C GLY A 170 6.08 18.08 13.14
N ALA A 171 6.92 18.77 12.37
CA ALA A 171 6.48 19.45 11.16
C ALA A 171 5.98 18.51 10.05
N TYR A 172 6.41 17.24 10.07
CA TYR A 172 6.01 16.21 9.11
C TYR A 172 4.89 15.31 9.67
N ASN A 173 4.96 15.01 10.97
CA ASN A 173 4.03 14.13 11.68
C ASN A 173 2.70 14.84 11.99
N PHE A 174 2.75 16.14 12.33
CA PHE A 174 1.56 16.94 12.57
C PHE A 174 1.17 17.67 11.29
N GLN A 175 0.28 17.05 10.53
CA GLN A 175 -0.36 17.74 9.43
C GLN A 175 -1.40 18.71 9.99
N LYS A 176 -1.30 19.98 9.57
CA LYS A 176 -2.23 21.03 9.99
C LYS A 176 -3.62 20.86 9.38
N GLN A 177 -3.70 20.19 8.24
CA GLN A 177 -4.91 20.02 7.46
C GLN A 177 -5.75 18.86 8.01
N THR A 178 -7.05 19.11 8.16
CA THR A 178 -8.01 18.07 8.54
C THR A 178 -8.41 17.21 7.34
N PRO A 179 -8.89 15.96 7.51
CA PRO A 179 -9.32 15.13 6.39
C PRO A 179 -10.34 15.81 5.44
N PRO A 180 -11.31 16.62 5.91
CA PRO A 180 -12.19 17.40 5.03
C PRO A 180 -11.48 18.46 4.16
N GLU A 181 -10.30 18.95 4.58
CA GLU A 181 -9.49 19.87 3.78
C GLU A 181 -8.71 19.14 2.67
N TYR A 182 -8.28 17.90 2.92
CA TYR A 182 -7.62 17.07 1.92
C TYR A 182 -8.59 16.45 0.91
N PHE A 183 -9.78 16.05 1.40
CA PHE A 183 -10.80 15.36 0.62
C PHE A 183 -12.13 16.09 0.72
N PRO A 184 -12.24 17.34 0.22
CA PRO A 184 -13.46 18.11 0.34
C PRO A 184 -14.63 17.39 -0.33
N ALA A 185 -15.77 17.32 0.36
CA ALA A 185 -16.99 16.77 -0.23
C ALA A 185 -17.55 17.76 -1.26
N THR A 186 -17.66 17.31 -2.51
CA THR A 186 -18.16 18.11 -3.63
C THR A 186 -19.66 17.91 -3.81
N SER A 187 -20.28 18.60 -4.76
CA SER A 187 -21.67 18.29 -5.13
C SER A 187 -21.77 16.91 -5.78
N LEU A 188 -20.77 16.56 -6.60
CA LEU A 188 -20.70 15.28 -7.30
C LEU A 188 -20.50 14.09 -6.34
N THR A 189 -19.56 14.19 -5.39
CA THR A 189 -19.32 13.06 -4.45
C THR A 189 -20.55 12.81 -3.56
N ARG A 190 -21.22 13.86 -3.09
CA ARG A 190 -22.47 13.73 -2.33
C ARG A 190 -23.59 13.11 -3.15
N ALA A 191 -23.73 13.48 -4.41
CA ALA A 191 -24.75 12.90 -5.29
C ALA A 191 -24.52 11.40 -5.49
N LEU A 192 -23.28 10.98 -5.76
CA LEU A 192 -22.92 9.57 -5.95
C LEU A 192 -23.12 8.74 -4.67
N SER A 193 -22.64 9.23 -3.53
CA SER A 193 -22.80 8.50 -2.25
C SER A 193 -24.27 8.35 -1.84
N ALA A 194 -25.09 9.39 -2.04
CA ALA A 194 -26.51 9.34 -1.72
C ALA A 194 -27.28 8.37 -2.64
N GLU A 195 -26.89 8.30 -3.91
CA GLU A 195 -27.48 7.40 -4.87
C GLU A 195 -27.19 5.93 -4.56
N GLN A 196 -25.92 5.59 -4.33
CA GLN A 196 -25.54 4.20 -4.05
C GLN A 196 -26.14 3.65 -2.74
N ALA A 197 -26.57 4.54 -1.84
CA ALA A 197 -27.31 4.15 -0.64
C ALA A 197 -28.76 3.71 -0.93
N THR A 198 -29.32 4.04 -2.10
CA THR A 198 -30.75 3.86 -2.41
C THR A 198 -31.04 3.04 -3.66
N GLN A 199 -30.09 2.97 -4.59
CA GLN A 199 -30.23 2.24 -5.84
C GLN A 199 -29.63 0.82 -5.78
N PRO A 200 -30.00 -0.07 -6.73
CA PRO A 200 -29.29 -1.34 -6.91
C PRO A 200 -27.78 -1.12 -7.07
N PRO A 201 -26.93 -2.07 -6.62
CA PRO A 201 -25.48 -1.93 -6.72
C PRO A 201 -25.02 -1.65 -8.16
N SER A 202 -24.27 -0.57 -8.32
CA SER A 202 -23.63 -0.16 -9.59
C SER A 202 -22.28 0.49 -9.31
N ARG A 203 -21.44 0.58 -10.34
CA ARG A 203 -20.14 1.25 -10.27
C ARG A 203 -20.15 2.62 -10.95
N VAL A 204 -19.17 3.43 -10.56
CA VAL A 204 -18.83 4.72 -11.16
C VAL A 204 -17.51 4.57 -11.90
N SER A 205 -17.36 5.22 -13.06
CA SER A 205 -16.05 5.49 -13.66
C SER A 205 -15.67 6.93 -13.33
N SER A 206 -14.78 7.15 -12.34
CA SER A 206 -14.46 8.52 -11.92
C SER A 206 -13.36 9.22 -12.73
N GLU A 207 -12.61 8.45 -13.54
CA GLU A 207 -11.37 8.90 -14.22
C GLU A 207 -10.32 9.53 -13.27
N GLY A 208 -10.43 9.28 -11.97
CA GLY A 208 -9.59 9.92 -10.96
C GLY A 208 -9.76 11.44 -10.86
N LEU A 209 -10.91 11.98 -11.31
CA LEU A 209 -11.17 13.43 -11.36
C LEU A 209 -11.78 14.00 -10.08
N LEU A 210 -12.26 13.15 -9.18
CA LEU A 210 -12.83 13.56 -7.90
C LEU A 210 -11.71 13.78 -6.86
N PRO A 211 -11.96 14.54 -5.77
CA PRO A 211 -10.97 14.65 -4.71
C PRO A 211 -10.61 13.27 -4.13
N GLY A 212 -9.35 13.05 -3.79
CA GLY A 212 -8.83 11.69 -3.53
C GLY A 212 -8.47 10.90 -4.79
N ALA A 213 -8.60 11.51 -5.96
CA ALA A 213 -8.22 10.98 -7.27
C ALA A 213 -8.85 9.59 -7.51
N HIS A 214 -8.06 8.63 -8.00
CA HIS A 214 -8.53 7.27 -8.29
C HIS A 214 -9.08 6.52 -7.07
N ASN A 215 -8.85 7.00 -5.84
CA ASN A 215 -9.36 6.37 -4.62
C ASN A 215 -10.63 7.05 -4.08
N ALA A 216 -11.26 7.94 -4.85
CA ALA A 216 -12.45 8.67 -4.42
C ALA A 216 -13.58 7.75 -3.94
N GLY A 217 -13.80 6.61 -4.61
CA GLY A 217 -14.80 5.63 -4.18
C GLY A 217 -14.59 5.13 -2.75
N ALA A 218 -13.34 4.78 -2.39
CA ALA A 218 -13.00 4.36 -1.03
C ALA A 218 -13.16 5.49 0.00
N THR A 219 -12.87 6.72 -0.39
CA THR A 219 -12.98 7.91 0.47
C THR A 219 -14.42 8.31 0.75
N TYR A 220 -15.30 8.22 -0.25
CA TYR A 220 -16.69 8.71 -0.17
C TYR A 220 -17.75 7.62 -0.09
N GLY A 221 -17.35 6.34 -0.05
CA GLY A 221 -18.26 5.22 0.15
C GLY A 221 -19.12 4.91 -1.08
N PHE A 222 -18.54 5.01 -2.26
CA PHE A 222 -19.15 4.53 -3.49
C PHE A 222 -18.22 3.60 -4.26
N GLU A 223 -18.77 2.70 -5.07
CA GLU A 223 -17.98 1.80 -5.91
C GLU A 223 -17.48 2.50 -7.16
N ASP A 224 -16.16 2.50 -7.32
CA ASP A 224 -15.47 3.07 -8.47
C ASP A 224 -14.71 1.94 -9.19
N ILE A 225 -14.70 1.97 -10.52
CA ILE A 225 -13.81 1.10 -11.31
C ILE A 225 -12.37 1.63 -11.35
N SER A 226 -12.16 2.87 -10.90
CA SER A 226 -10.84 3.46 -10.69
C SER A 226 -10.26 3.03 -9.35
N GLY A 227 -8.93 2.97 -9.28
CA GLY A 227 -8.20 2.68 -8.05
C GLY A 227 -6.70 2.77 -8.25
N ASN A 228 -5.98 3.35 -7.30
CA ASN A 228 -4.52 3.30 -7.31
C ASN A 228 -4.05 1.95 -6.77
N ASP A 229 -3.64 1.05 -7.67
CA ASP A 229 -3.05 -0.24 -7.32
C ASP A 229 -1.65 -0.41 -7.95
N PRO A 230 -0.59 -0.68 -7.15
CA PRO A 230 0.74 -0.96 -7.70
C PRO A 230 0.83 -2.30 -8.44
N LEU A 231 -0.14 -3.21 -8.29
CA LEU A 231 -0.17 -4.54 -8.90
C LEU A 231 -1.50 -4.76 -9.62
N ARG A 232 -1.48 -4.88 -10.94
CA ARG A 232 -2.69 -5.12 -11.75
C ARG A 232 -2.60 -6.47 -12.45
N LEU A 233 -3.75 -7.12 -12.63
CA LEU A 233 -3.83 -8.30 -13.49
C LEU A 233 -3.55 -7.90 -14.94
N GLN A 234 -2.68 -8.66 -15.62
CA GLN A 234 -2.38 -8.42 -17.03
C GLN A 234 -3.64 -8.49 -17.91
N SER A 235 -4.53 -9.46 -17.64
CA SER A 235 -5.81 -9.59 -18.36
C SER A 235 -6.69 -8.35 -18.24
N PHE A 236 -6.71 -7.70 -17.07
CA PHE A 236 -7.47 -6.47 -16.88
C PHE A 236 -6.83 -5.27 -17.57
N ALA A 237 -5.49 -5.19 -17.58
CA ALA A 237 -4.77 -4.16 -18.34
C ALA A 237 -5.00 -4.32 -19.85
N ASP A 238 -4.97 -5.55 -20.36
CA ASP A 238 -5.24 -5.86 -21.76
C ASP A 238 -6.69 -5.56 -22.13
N PHE A 239 -7.64 -5.90 -21.26
CA PHE A 239 -9.05 -5.55 -21.42
C PHE A 239 -9.25 -4.04 -21.54
N GLU A 240 -8.66 -3.24 -20.64
CA GLU A 240 -8.73 -1.78 -20.71
C GLU A 240 -8.12 -1.19 -21.98
N ALA A 241 -7.04 -1.80 -22.47
CA ALA A 241 -6.32 -1.32 -23.65
C ALA A 241 -6.98 -1.74 -24.96
N GLN A 242 -7.64 -2.90 -25.01
CA GLN A 242 -8.08 -3.53 -26.26
C GLN A 242 -9.61 -3.53 -26.45
N VAL A 243 -10.41 -3.50 -25.38
CA VAL A 243 -11.88 -3.49 -25.48
C VAL A 243 -12.41 -2.07 -25.52
N ASN A 244 -13.33 -1.81 -26.44
CA ASN A 244 -13.95 -0.49 -26.59
C ASN A 244 -14.60 -0.02 -25.28
N GLU A 245 -14.56 1.29 -25.04
CA GLU A 245 -15.00 1.88 -23.77
C GLU A 245 -16.45 1.51 -23.42
N GLN A 246 -17.36 1.51 -24.40
CA GLN A 246 -18.76 1.21 -24.16
C GLN A 246 -18.94 -0.21 -23.58
N HIS A 247 -18.40 -1.24 -24.22
CA HIS A 247 -18.49 -2.61 -23.71
C HIS A 247 -17.78 -2.79 -22.37
N ARG A 248 -16.68 -2.04 -22.13
CA ARG A 248 -16.05 -2.04 -20.79
C ARG A 248 -17.00 -1.53 -19.71
N LEU A 249 -17.68 -0.41 -19.95
CA LEU A 249 -18.64 0.17 -19.01
C LEU A 249 -19.86 -0.75 -18.81
N GLU A 250 -20.34 -1.39 -19.88
CA GLU A 250 -21.45 -2.35 -19.84
C GLU A 250 -21.09 -3.55 -18.96
N LEU A 251 -19.96 -4.22 -19.25
CA LEU A 251 -19.48 -5.42 -18.55
C LEU A 251 -19.11 -5.14 -17.08
N LEU A 252 -18.57 -3.94 -16.77
CA LEU A 252 -18.16 -3.57 -15.42
C LEU A 252 -19.30 -2.98 -14.57
N ASN A 253 -20.55 -3.05 -15.03
CA ASN A 253 -21.72 -2.58 -14.29
C ASN A 253 -21.61 -1.08 -13.92
N VAL A 254 -21.08 -0.26 -14.83
CA VAL A 254 -20.88 1.18 -14.60
C VAL A 254 -22.14 1.97 -14.97
N SER A 255 -22.87 2.52 -13.99
CA SER A 255 -24.07 3.33 -14.26
C SER A 255 -23.80 4.84 -14.32
N ALA A 256 -22.62 5.27 -13.87
CA ALA A 256 -22.25 6.67 -13.77
C ALA A 256 -20.82 6.90 -14.29
N VAL A 257 -20.62 7.94 -15.10
CA VAL A 257 -19.30 8.33 -15.60
C VAL A 257 -19.03 9.77 -15.19
N ILE A 258 -17.89 10.00 -14.54
CA ILE A 258 -17.33 11.32 -14.30
C ILE A 258 -16.23 11.54 -15.32
N THR A 259 -16.34 12.59 -16.13
CA THR A 259 -15.32 12.92 -17.13
C THR A 259 -15.29 14.42 -17.42
N LYS A 260 -14.18 14.88 -17.99
CA LYS A 260 -14.09 16.22 -18.61
C LYS A 260 -14.51 16.20 -20.09
N ARG A 261 -14.67 15.00 -20.68
CA ARG A 261 -15.03 14.82 -22.08
C ARG A 261 -16.53 15.06 -22.27
N ALA A 262 -16.90 15.64 -23.41
CA ALA A 262 -18.29 15.62 -23.86
C ALA A 262 -18.61 14.22 -24.40
N LEU A 263 -19.58 13.52 -23.79
CA LEU A 263 -20.01 12.19 -24.20
C LEU A 263 -21.24 12.26 -25.12
N ALA A 264 -21.40 11.23 -25.96
CA ALA A 264 -22.49 11.16 -26.93
C ALA A 264 -23.86 11.08 -26.22
N PRO A 265 -24.80 12.01 -26.51
CA PRO A 265 -26.06 12.12 -25.76
C PRO A 265 -27.02 10.94 -25.98
N GLU A 266 -26.80 10.14 -27.02
CA GLU A 266 -27.60 8.93 -27.30
C GLU A 266 -27.37 7.83 -26.26
N GLN A 267 -26.17 7.78 -25.66
CA GLN A 267 -25.78 6.74 -24.71
C GLN A 267 -25.61 7.27 -23.28
N PHE A 268 -25.28 8.57 -23.16
CA PHE A 268 -24.94 9.20 -21.90
C PHE A 268 -25.84 10.39 -21.61
N VAL A 269 -26.52 10.36 -20.47
CA VAL A 269 -27.41 11.45 -20.03
C VAL A 269 -26.67 12.33 -19.02
N ALA A 270 -26.42 13.59 -19.36
CA ALA A 270 -25.81 14.54 -18.44
C ALA A 270 -26.71 14.80 -17.22
N VAL A 271 -26.16 14.70 -16.02
CA VAL A 271 -26.89 14.85 -14.74
C VAL A 271 -26.50 16.13 -14.03
N ALA A 272 -25.20 16.35 -13.88
CA ALA A 272 -24.65 17.44 -13.09
C ALA A 272 -23.24 17.80 -13.59
N SER A 273 -22.80 19.00 -13.25
CA SER A 273 -21.46 19.49 -13.57
C SER A 273 -20.92 20.31 -12.42
N GLU A 274 -19.62 20.19 -12.17
CA GLU A 274 -18.89 21.03 -11.22
C GLU A 274 -17.59 21.48 -11.88
N GLY A 275 -17.54 22.77 -12.27
CA GLY A 275 -16.45 23.28 -13.11
C GLY A 275 -16.45 22.62 -14.50
N ASP A 276 -15.30 22.07 -14.89
CA ASP A 276 -15.08 21.34 -16.15
C ASP A 276 -15.30 19.81 -16.01
N VAL A 277 -15.79 19.35 -14.86
CA VAL A 277 -16.06 17.94 -14.59
C VAL A 277 -17.56 17.68 -14.65
N HIS A 278 -17.95 16.67 -15.43
CA HIS A 278 -19.33 16.33 -15.72
C HIS A 278 -19.68 14.93 -15.21
N LEU A 279 -20.88 14.79 -14.65
CA LEU A 279 -21.49 13.51 -14.29
C LEU A 279 -22.52 13.12 -15.35
N TYR A 280 -22.31 11.96 -15.96
CA TYR A 280 -23.22 11.33 -16.91
C TYR A 280 -23.80 10.03 -16.35
N ARG A 281 -25.06 9.72 -16.70
CA ARG A 281 -25.63 8.37 -16.57
C ARG A 281 -25.36 7.55 -17.80
N PHE A 282 -25.03 6.28 -17.57
CA PHE A 282 -24.91 5.27 -18.60
C PHE A 282 -26.00 4.21 -18.42
N ASN A 283 -26.99 4.23 -19.32
CA ASN A 283 -28.20 3.42 -19.16
C ASN A 283 -28.09 1.99 -19.73
N ARG A 284 -26.95 1.66 -20.35
CA ARG A 284 -26.68 0.34 -20.92
C ARG A 284 -25.86 -0.58 -20.00
N ALA A 285 -25.56 -0.13 -18.78
CA ALA A 285 -24.82 -0.91 -17.80
C ALA A 285 -25.49 -2.26 -17.54
N GLN A 286 -24.74 -3.36 -17.62
CA GLN A 286 -25.24 -4.65 -17.19
C GLN A 286 -25.44 -4.64 -15.68
N PRO A 287 -26.40 -5.41 -15.13
CA PRO A 287 -26.53 -5.58 -13.69
C PRO A 287 -25.28 -6.27 -13.11
N ARG A 288 -25.14 -6.27 -11.79
CA ARG A 288 -24.00 -6.93 -11.12
C ARG A 288 -23.85 -8.42 -11.47
N ALA A 289 -24.95 -9.08 -11.79
CA ALA A 289 -24.95 -10.43 -12.33
C ALA A 289 -26.17 -10.62 -13.24
N TRP A 290 -26.00 -11.45 -14.28
CA TRP A 290 -27.06 -11.77 -15.24
C TRP A 290 -26.90 -13.20 -15.77
N LEU A 291 -27.99 -13.73 -16.34
CA LEU A 291 -28.00 -15.04 -16.98
C LEU A 291 -27.88 -14.85 -18.48
N VAL A 292 -27.03 -15.66 -19.12
CA VAL A 292 -26.84 -15.68 -20.56
C VAL A 292 -27.04 -17.09 -21.11
N HIS A 293 -27.58 -17.13 -22.33
CA HIS A 293 -27.91 -18.37 -23.04
C HIS A 293 -27.11 -18.52 -24.34
N THR A 294 -26.40 -17.48 -24.76
CA THR A 294 -25.53 -17.53 -25.93
C THR A 294 -24.07 -17.50 -25.47
N VAL A 295 -23.29 -18.50 -25.89
CA VAL A 295 -21.87 -18.59 -25.55
C VAL A 295 -21.05 -18.65 -26.83
N ARG A 296 -20.05 -17.77 -26.93
CA ARG A 296 -19.07 -17.74 -28.02
C ARG A 296 -17.74 -18.26 -27.48
N VAL A 297 -17.39 -19.50 -27.84
CA VAL A 297 -16.10 -20.08 -27.46
C VAL A 297 -15.05 -19.68 -28.50
N VAL A 298 -14.02 -18.96 -28.07
CA VAL A 298 -12.93 -18.45 -28.93
C VAL A 298 -11.56 -18.77 -28.34
N ALA A 299 -10.53 -18.79 -29.19
CA ALA A 299 -9.16 -18.88 -28.70
C ALA A 299 -8.80 -17.65 -27.86
N PRO A 300 -7.95 -17.76 -26.81
CA PRO A 300 -7.60 -16.65 -25.92
C PRO A 300 -7.20 -15.36 -26.64
N GLU A 301 -6.41 -15.46 -27.70
CA GLU A 301 -5.94 -14.34 -28.54
C GLU A 301 -7.05 -13.63 -29.32
N GLN A 302 -8.21 -14.26 -29.50
CA GLN A 302 -9.38 -13.70 -30.20
C GLN A 302 -10.39 -13.06 -29.25
N THR A 303 -10.20 -13.17 -27.93
CA THR A 303 -11.17 -12.70 -26.91
C THR A 303 -11.53 -11.23 -27.11
N TRP A 304 -10.53 -10.36 -27.22
CA TRP A 304 -10.76 -8.92 -27.34
C TRP A 304 -11.41 -8.54 -28.68
N ALA A 305 -11.05 -9.23 -29.76
CA ALA A 305 -11.69 -9.04 -31.06
C ALA A 305 -13.16 -9.48 -31.02
N ALA A 306 -13.46 -10.60 -30.36
CA ALA A 306 -14.82 -11.08 -30.18
C ALA A 306 -15.69 -10.13 -29.34
N LEU A 307 -15.12 -9.51 -28.30
CA LEU A 307 -15.79 -8.50 -27.49
C LEU A 307 -15.97 -7.18 -28.23
N ASN A 308 -15.22 -6.89 -29.29
CA ASN A 308 -15.37 -5.68 -30.10
C ASN A 308 -16.20 -5.90 -31.37
N ALA A 309 -16.72 -7.11 -31.59
CA ALA A 309 -17.53 -7.39 -32.76
C ALA A 309 -18.86 -6.62 -32.71
N ASP A 310 -19.32 -6.12 -33.85
CA ASP A 310 -20.58 -5.35 -33.95
C ASP A 310 -21.81 -6.17 -33.52
N ASP A 311 -21.71 -7.50 -33.58
CA ASP A 311 -22.77 -8.45 -33.21
C ASP A 311 -22.67 -8.93 -31.75
N PHE A 312 -21.72 -8.42 -30.97
CA PHE A 312 -21.57 -8.77 -29.57
C PHE A 312 -22.48 -7.91 -28.69
N ASP A 313 -23.36 -8.57 -27.95
CA ASP A 313 -24.22 -7.95 -26.94
C ASP A 313 -23.90 -8.54 -25.55
N PRO A 314 -23.31 -7.75 -24.63
CA PRO A 314 -22.99 -8.20 -23.28
C PRO A 314 -24.18 -8.71 -22.46
N ALA A 315 -25.42 -8.27 -22.79
CA ALA A 315 -26.62 -8.69 -22.07
C ALA A 315 -27.01 -10.15 -22.36
N SER A 316 -26.65 -10.66 -23.55
CA SER A 316 -27.16 -11.94 -24.06
C SER A 316 -26.06 -12.93 -24.46
N THR A 317 -24.84 -12.45 -24.68
CA THR A 317 -23.70 -13.24 -25.16
C THR A 317 -22.51 -13.13 -24.22
N VAL A 318 -21.87 -14.26 -23.92
CA VAL A 318 -20.60 -14.33 -23.18
C VAL A 318 -19.51 -14.98 -24.02
N VAL A 319 -18.30 -14.43 -23.94
CA VAL A 319 -17.12 -14.99 -24.58
C VAL A 319 -16.34 -15.86 -23.58
N LEU A 320 -16.05 -17.11 -23.95
CA LEU A 320 -15.27 -18.06 -23.15
C LEU A 320 -14.08 -18.59 -23.94
N ASN A 321 -13.01 -18.99 -23.23
CA ASN A 321 -11.85 -19.66 -23.84
C ASN A 321 -11.77 -21.16 -23.55
N THR A 322 -12.74 -21.69 -22.81
CA THR A 322 -12.81 -23.09 -22.41
C THR A 322 -14.11 -23.71 -22.87
N ALA A 323 -14.09 -25.02 -23.10
CA ALA A 323 -15.31 -25.77 -23.36
C ALA A 323 -16.29 -25.63 -22.18
N LEU A 324 -17.57 -25.51 -22.51
CA LEU A 324 -18.63 -25.44 -21.53
C LEU A 324 -18.82 -26.80 -20.85
N PRO A 325 -18.97 -26.86 -19.52
CA PRO A 325 -19.36 -28.08 -18.83
C PRO A 325 -20.81 -28.47 -19.15
N LEU A 326 -21.63 -27.51 -19.53
CA LEU A 326 -23.05 -27.67 -19.84
C LEU A 326 -23.44 -26.74 -20.99
N ALA A 327 -24.06 -27.29 -22.04
CA ALA A 327 -24.58 -26.48 -23.13
C ALA A 327 -25.78 -25.65 -22.65
N PRO A 328 -25.78 -24.32 -22.87
CA PRO A 328 -26.94 -23.48 -22.60
C PRO A 328 -28.15 -23.92 -23.41
N GLY A 329 -29.34 -23.74 -22.86
CA GLY A 329 -30.59 -23.88 -23.60
C GLY A 329 -31.10 -22.54 -24.12
N PRO A 330 -32.35 -22.49 -24.63
CA PRO A 330 -32.94 -21.24 -25.08
C PRO A 330 -33.25 -20.32 -23.90
N ALA A 331 -33.08 -19.01 -24.09
CA ALA A 331 -33.50 -18.00 -23.13
C ALA A 331 -35.00 -18.09 -22.85
N GLY A 332 -35.38 -17.86 -21.59
CA GLY A 332 -36.76 -17.91 -21.12
C GLY A 332 -37.02 -16.93 -19.99
N ASP A 333 -38.00 -17.23 -19.15
CA ASP A 333 -38.32 -16.44 -17.96
C ASP A 333 -37.26 -16.67 -16.86
N ASP A 334 -36.17 -15.93 -16.99
CA ASP A 334 -35.07 -15.91 -16.05
C ASP A 334 -35.34 -14.92 -14.91
N ALA A 335 -34.99 -15.31 -13.69
CA ALA A 335 -35.02 -14.42 -12.54
C ALA A 335 -33.73 -14.54 -11.73
N LEU A 336 -33.27 -13.42 -11.20
CA LEU A 336 -32.05 -13.35 -10.39
C LEU A 336 -32.23 -12.34 -9.25
N SER A 337 -31.72 -12.70 -8.06
CA SER A 337 -31.61 -11.78 -6.93
C SER A 337 -30.27 -11.97 -6.20
N ILE A 338 -29.70 -10.87 -5.73
CA ILE A 338 -28.48 -10.88 -4.91
C ILE A 338 -28.92 -10.90 -3.44
N GLU A 339 -28.68 -12.01 -2.74
CA GLU A 339 -29.11 -12.22 -1.35
C GLU A 339 -28.06 -11.74 -0.34
N GLN A 340 -26.79 -11.85 -0.71
CA GLN A 340 -25.68 -11.48 0.16
C GLN A 340 -24.60 -10.79 -0.66
N ARG A 341 -24.11 -9.66 -0.16
CA ARG A 341 -23.00 -8.95 -0.77
C ARG A 341 -22.13 -8.33 0.32
N THR A 342 -20.90 -8.84 0.42
CA THR A 342 -19.87 -8.35 1.33
C THR A 342 -18.52 -8.43 0.66
N SER A 343 -17.49 -7.79 1.21
CA SER A 343 -16.12 -7.93 0.72
C SER A 343 -15.72 -9.41 0.67
N GLY A 344 -15.42 -9.91 -0.53
CA GLY A 344 -14.99 -11.30 -0.76
C GLY A 344 -16.10 -12.35 -0.69
N ARG A 345 -17.39 -11.99 -0.65
CA ARG A 345 -18.48 -12.98 -0.72
C ARG A 345 -19.73 -12.42 -1.38
N LEU A 346 -20.26 -13.17 -2.34
CA LEU A 346 -21.47 -12.85 -3.09
C LEU A 346 -22.40 -14.07 -3.12
N GLY A 347 -23.65 -13.88 -2.73
CA GLY A 347 -24.70 -14.90 -2.79
C GLY A 347 -25.80 -14.48 -3.76
N ILE A 348 -26.06 -15.33 -4.75
CA ILE A 348 -26.96 -15.04 -5.86
C ILE A 348 -27.96 -16.19 -5.98
N ARG A 349 -29.26 -15.87 -5.91
CA ARG A 349 -30.31 -16.81 -6.23
C ARG A 349 -30.74 -16.62 -7.67
N THR A 350 -30.83 -17.71 -8.41
CA THR A 350 -31.20 -17.71 -9.83
C THR A 350 -32.35 -18.67 -10.07
N ARG A 351 -33.18 -18.38 -11.06
CA ARG A 351 -34.19 -19.28 -11.62
C ARG A 351 -34.10 -19.19 -13.14
N SER A 352 -33.99 -20.33 -13.81
CA SER A 352 -34.10 -20.43 -15.26
C SER A 352 -34.78 -21.73 -15.66
N ALA A 353 -35.56 -21.71 -16.75
CA ALA A 353 -36.20 -22.92 -17.29
C ALA A 353 -35.21 -23.83 -18.03
N ALA A 354 -34.10 -23.27 -18.50
CA ALA A 354 -33.09 -23.97 -19.28
C ALA A 354 -31.70 -23.81 -18.65
N ASN A 355 -30.74 -24.57 -19.15
CA ASN A 355 -29.35 -24.38 -18.73
C ASN A 355 -28.89 -22.99 -19.12
N ALA A 356 -28.19 -22.30 -18.23
CA ALA A 356 -27.74 -20.93 -18.43
C ALA A 356 -26.32 -20.76 -17.89
N LEU A 357 -25.64 -19.71 -18.33
CA LEU A 357 -24.42 -19.25 -17.69
C LEU A 357 -24.75 -18.03 -16.82
N LEU A 358 -24.44 -18.11 -15.53
CA LEU A 358 -24.45 -16.95 -14.65
C LEU A 358 -23.15 -16.19 -14.83
N VAL A 359 -23.23 -14.99 -15.41
CA VAL A 359 -22.11 -14.05 -15.49
C VAL A 359 -22.19 -13.09 -14.31
N VAL A 360 -21.06 -12.85 -13.67
CA VAL A 360 -20.95 -11.94 -12.53
C VAL A 360 -19.91 -10.88 -12.87
N SER A 361 -20.33 -9.61 -12.79
CA SER A 361 -19.46 -8.43 -12.96
C SER A 361 -18.52 -8.27 -11.77
N GLU A 362 -17.66 -9.25 -11.54
CA GLU A 362 -16.59 -9.26 -10.56
C GLU A 362 -15.34 -9.85 -11.22
N ILE A 363 -14.19 -9.24 -10.94
CA ILE A 363 -12.94 -9.59 -11.63
C ILE A 363 -12.51 -11.01 -11.25
N SER A 364 -12.24 -11.83 -12.27
CA SER A 364 -11.71 -13.19 -12.15
C SER A 364 -10.27 -13.15 -11.65
N TYR A 365 -10.12 -13.14 -10.32
CA TYR A 365 -8.84 -13.13 -9.63
C TYR A 365 -8.54 -14.49 -8.98
N PRO A 366 -7.28 -14.99 -9.02
CA PRO A 366 -6.92 -16.24 -8.35
C PRO A 366 -7.25 -16.25 -6.85
N GLY A 367 -8.11 -17.17 -6.43
CA GLY A 367 -8.56 -17.30 -5.03
C GLY A 367 -10.08 -17.25 -4.86
N TRP A 368 -10.82 -16.82 -5.88
CA TRP A 368 -12.26 -17.02 -5.93
C TRP A 368 -12.62 -18.51 -6.05
N LYS A 369 -13.67 -18.90 -5.34
CA LYS A 369 -14.27 -20.25 -5.36
C LYS A 369 -15.78 -20.10 -5.52
N ALA A 370 -16.40 -20.99 -6.30
CA ALA A 370 -17.84 -21.05 -6.46
C ALA A 370 -18.43 -22.31 -5.85
N SER A 371 -19.65 -22.20 -5.36
CA SER A 371 -20.51 -23.34 -5.05
C SER A 371 -21.92 -23.09 -5.56
N VAL A 372 -22.56 -24.16 -6.03
CA VAL A 372 -23.97 -24.19 -6.48
C VAL A 372 -24.69 -25.17 -5.57
N ASP A 373 -25.70 -24.68 -4.84
CA ASP A 373 -26.48 -25.47 -3.88
C ASP A 373 -25.61 -26.21 -2.84
N GLY A 374 -24.52 -25.56 -2.43
CA GLY A 374 -23.55 -26.08 -1.47
C GLY A 374 -22.49 -27.03 -2.03
N GLN A 375 -22.57 -27.39 -3.32
CA GLN A 375 -21.56 -28.23 -3.98
C GLN A 375 -20.52 -27.36 -4.72
N PRO A 376 -19.22 -27.71 -4.70
CA PRO A 376 -18.20 -27.00 -5.46
C PRO A 376 -18.54 -26.94 -6.95
N ALA A 377 -18.40 -25.76 -7.55
CA ALA A 377 -18.63 -25.54 -8.98
C ALA A 377 -17.41 -24.88 -9.63
N ALA A 378 -17.22 -25.15 -10.92
CA ALA A 378 -16.15 -24.54 -11.69
C ALA A 378 -16.44 -23.06 -11.95
N LEU A 379 -15.44 -22.21 -11.69
CA LEU A 379 -15.44 -20.82 -12.14
C LEU A 379 -14.81 -20.75 -13.52
N LEU A 380 -15.52 -20.11 -14.44
CA LEU A 380 -15.08 -19.91 -15.82
C LEU A 380 -14.71 -18.43 -15.97
N PRO A 381 -13.51 -18.08 -16.48
CA PRO A 381 -13.20 -16.72 -16.89
C PRO A 381 -14.12 -16.34 -18.06
N ALA A 382 -14.99 -15.35 -17.83
CA ALA A 382 -15.93 -14.81 -18.80
C ALA A 382 -15.44 -13.47 -19.32
N ASP A 383 -15.62 -13.22 -20.62
CA ASP A 383 -15.30 -11.95 -21.29
C ASP A 383 -13.85 -11.47 -20.99
N GLY A 384 -12.95 -12.45 -20.82
CA GLY A 384 -11.53 -12.26 -20.50
C GLY A 384 -11.21 -11.78 -19.07
N VAL A 385 -12.16 -11.17 -18.35
CA VAL A 385 -11.89 -10.55 -17.03
C VAL A 385 -12.92 -10.84 -15.95
N LEU A 386 -14.12 -11.30 -16.29
CA LEU A 386 -15.23 -11.55 -15.37
C LEU A 386 -15.30 -13.02 -14.94
N MET A 387 -16.17 -13.31 -13.97
CA MET A 387 -16.44 -14.67 -13.51
C MET A 387 -17.77 -15.18 -14.07
N ALA A 388 -17.81 -16.46 -14.41
CA ALA A 388 -19.05 -17.14 -14.74
C ALA A 388 -19.16 -18.54 -14.12
N VAL A 389 -20.40 -18.99 -13.91
CA VAL A 389 -20.75 -20.32 -13.41
C VAL A 389 -21.83 -20.92 -14.30
N ALA A 390 -21.63 -22.16 -14.75
CA ALA A 390 -22.64 -22.88 -15.51
C ALA A 390 -23.71 -23.47 -14.57
N LEU A 391 -24.98 -23.26 -14.93
CA LEU A 391 -26.13 -23.68 -14.14
C LEU A 391 -27.06 -24.55 -14.99
N SER A 392 -27.57 -25.62 -14.39
CA SER A 392 -28.68 -26.37 -14.97
C SER A 392 -29.97 -25.57 -14.94
N GLY A 393 -30.96 -25.97 -15.74
CA GLY A 393 -32.32 -25.47 -15.59
C GLY A 393 -32.88 -25.80 -14.21
N GLY A 394 -33.46 -24.80 -13.54
CA GLY A 394 -33.97 -24.91 -12.18
C GLY A 394 -33.75 -23.63 -11.37
N GLU A 395 -33.96 -23.76 -10.06
CA GLU A 395 -33.57 -22.76 -9.08
C GLU A 395 -32.24 -23.15 -8.45
N HIS A 396 -31.33 -22.19 -8.33
CA HIS A 396 -30.01 -22.42 -7.76
C HIS A 396 -29.61 -21.28 -6.83
N LEU A 397 -28.90 -21.63 -5.76
CA LEU A 397 -28.18 -20.68 -4.92
C LEU A 397 -26.68 -20.79 -5.24
N VAL A 398 -26.14 -19.73 -5.84
CA VAL A 398 -24.72 -19.61 -6.17
C VAL A 398 -24.03 -18.78 -5.10
N ILE A 399 -23.00 -19.34 -4.49
CA ILE A 399 -22.15 -18.64 -3.52
C ILE A 399 -20.74 -18.54 -4.09
N LEU A 400 -20.29 -17.30 -4.32
CA LEU A 400 -18.92 -16.95 -4.65
C LEU A 400 -18.20 -16.51 -3.37
N THR A 401 -17.04 -17.09 -3.08
CA THR A 401 -16.23 -16.71 -1.92
C THR A 401 -14.77 -16.53 -2.33
N PHE A 402 -14.17 -15.42 -1.92
CA PHE A 402 -12.76 -15.14 -2.08
C PHE A 402 -11.99 -15.74 -0.90
N ASP A 403 -11.30 -16.85 -1.16
CA ASP A 403 -10.59 -17.65 -0.16
C ASP A 403 -9.21 -18.07 -0.69
N PRO A 404 -8.26 -17.12 -0.79
CA PRO A 404 -6.93 -17.35 -1.38
C PRO A 404 -6.03 -18.18 -0.45
N ASP A 405 -5.49 -19.28 -0.98
CA ASP A 405 -4.64 -20.20 -0.20
C ASP A 405 -3.30 -19.56 0.22
N LEU A 406 -2.79 -18.59 -0.56
CA LEU A 406 -1.55 -17.88 -0.24
C LEU A 406 -1.62 -17.10 1.08
N VAL A 407 -2.79 -16.56 1.44
CA VAL A 407 -2.97 -15.86 2.73
C VAL A 407 -2.82 -16.85 3.89
N LYS A 408 -3.38 -18.05 3.75
CA LYS A 408 -3.27 -19.12 4.76
C LYS A 408 -1.83 -19.62 4.89
N ILE A 409 -1.16 -19.85 3.77
CA ILE A 409 0.25 -20.26 3.74
C ILE A 409 1.13 -19.18 4.40
N GLY A 410 0.93 -17.91 4.04
CA GLY A 410 1.65 -16.78 4.64
C GLY A 410 1.45 -16.68 6.15
N ALA A 411 0.23 -16.92 6.64
CA ALA A 411 -0.06 -16.95 8.07
C ALA A 411 0.69 -18.10 8.79
N VAL A 412 0.68 -19.31 8.23
CA VAL A 412 1.41 -20.46 8.79
C VAL A 412 2.92 -20.20 8.83
N VAL A 413 3.50 -19.71 7.73
CA VAL A 413 4.93 -19.37 7.65
C VAL A 413 5.30 -18.29 8.67
N SER A 414 4.45 -17.28 8.84
CA SER A 414 4.66 -16.21 9.82
C SER A 414 4.70 -16.76 11.25
N VAL A 415 3.70 -17.56 11.63
CA VAL A 415 3.63 -18.19 12.95
C VAL A 415 4.83 -19.11 13.20
N ALA A 416 5.15 -19.98 12.24
CA ALA A 416 6.30 -20.87 12.34
C ALA A 416 7.62 -20.10 12.51
N SER A 417 7.83 -19.04 11.74
CA SER A 417 9.02 -18.19 11.83
C SER A 417 9.12 -17.49 13.19
N THR A 418 8.01 -16.96 13.71
CA THR A 418 7.97 -16.36 15.05
C THR A 418 8.32 -17.36 16.14
N LEU A 419 7.76 -18.57 16.10
CA LEU A 419 8.03 -19.63 17.06
C LEU A 419 9.50 -20.08 17.01
N LEU A 420 10.08 -20.20 15.82
CA LEU A 420 11.49 -20.52 15.64
C LEU A 420 12.41 -19.43 16.23
N CYS A 421 12.11 -18.16 15.98
CA CYS A 421 12.84 -17.04 16.58
C CYS A 421 12.74 -17.06 18.11
N ALA A 422 11.55 -17.29 18.67
CA ALA A 422 11.35 -17.38 20.11
C ALA A 422 12.11 -18.57 20.72
N ALA A 423 12.06 -19.74 20.08
CA ALA A 423 12.81 -20.92 20.50
C ALA A 423 14.33 -20.69 20.47
N ALA A 424 14.85 -20.05 19.42
CA ALA A 424 16.26 -19.69 19.32
C ALA A 424 16.70 -18.73 20.45
N LEU A 425 15.88 -17.74 20.78
CA LEU A 425 16.14 -16.81 21.89
C LEU A 425 16.14 -17.52 23.25
N LEU A 426 15.16 -18.39 23.49
CA LEU A 426 15.08 -19.18 24.73
C LEU A 426 16.27 -20.14 24.87
N TRP A 427 16.65 -20.79 23.77
CA TRP A 427 17.80 -21.68 23.72
C TRP A 427 19.12 -20.94 24.00
N ALA A 428 19.33 -19.77 23.39
CA ALA A 428 20.51 -18.94 23.66
C ALA A 428 20.60 -18.54 25.14
N ARG A 429 19.47 -18.10 25.75
CA ARG A 429 19.40 -17.78 27.18
C ARG A 429 19.71 -18.97 28.08
N SER A 430 19.26 -20.17 27.71
CA SER A 430 19.52 -21.39 28.49
C SER A 430 21.01 -21.75 28.51
N ARG A 431 21.71 -21.55 27.38
CA ARG A 431 23.17 -21.77 27.28
C ARG A 431 23.97 -20.75 28.08
N ASP A 432 23.56 -19.49 28.07
CA ASP A 432 24.24 -18.46 28.88
C ASP A 432 24.09 -18.74 30.38
N ARG A 433 22.93 -19.22 30.83
CA ARG A 433 22.73 -19.65 32.22
C ARG A 433 23.62 -20.84 32.58
N GLN A 434 23.74 -21.84 31.71
CA GLN A 434 24.60 -23.01 31.92
C GLN A 434 26.09 -22.68 31.89
N ARG A 435 26.51 -21.62 31.19
CA ARG A 435 27.90 -21.13 31.21
C ARG A 435 28.22 -20.26 32.43
N ALA A 436 27.20 -19.72 33.08
CA ALA A 436 27.32 -18.86 34.26
C ALA A 436 27.23 -19.63 35.60
N SER A 437 26.70 -20.86 35.58
CA SER A 437 26.76 -21.86 36.66
C SER A 437 28.00 -22.73 36.52
#